data_AF-A0A811NQ41-F1
#
_entry.id   AF-A0A811NQ41-F1
#
_cell.length_a   1.000
_cell.length_b   1.000
_cell.length_c   1.000
_cell.angle_alpha   90.00
_cell.angle_beta   90.00
_cell.angle_gamma   90.00
#
_symmetry.space_group_name_H-M   'P 1'
#
loop_
_entity.id
_entity.type
_entity.pdbx_description
1 polymer ?
#
loop_
_entity_poly.entity_id
_entity_poly.type
_entity_poly.pdbx_seq_one_letter_code
_entity_poly.pdbx_strand_id
1 'polypeptide(L)'
;MAVQKQHYCQEMYNGFKMTLAECVRTMVLPHLMHKQNDSFFRELVKMWSNYCIMIRCVTGFFSYLDRCYVEQYKLPSLSDTAATSFFGPVFSYFNDEARTALLTLIQQERDGSMMDSSLRDVMHGICCSEVKSIMQNAFLDETYGYYSMRSSEWIRHYSLPDYLAKVEESMEMETKRLAYYLEISSGDSYPLCLQAVNAPLMETYVNYVTEKQIGGQLMLETYKTVEEELLGRCSSLTLG
;
A
#
# COMPACT_ATOMS: atom_id res chain seq x y z
N MET A 1 -36.35 -2.85 24.07
CA MET A 1 -34.91 -2.65 23.79
C MET A 1 -34.31 -1.90 24.96
N ALA A 2 -33.53 -2.58 25.81
CA ALA A 2 -32.81 -1.90 26.88
C ALA A 2 -31.68 -1.09 26.23
N VAL A 3 -31.83 0.24 26.22
CA VAL A 3 -30.73 1.15 25.86
C VAL A 3 -29.66 0.94 26.92
N GLN A 4 -28.58 0.24 26.59
CA GLN A 4 -27.43 0.13 27.48
C GLN A 4 -26.93 1.55 27.77
N LYS A 5 -26.75 1.90 29.05
CA LYS A 5 -26.30 3.24 29.44
C LYS A 5 -24.96 3.51 28.75
N GLN A 6 -24.79 4.73 28.23
CA GLN A 6 -23.63 5.21 27.47
C GLN A 6 -22.25 4.82 28.08
N HIS A 7 -22.15 4.82 29.41
CA HIS A 7 -20.94 4.40 30.13
C HIS A 7 -20.53 2.94 29.84
N TYR A 8 -21.49 2.02 29.75
CA TYR A 8 -21.20 0.60 29.49
C TYR A 8 -20.70 0.37 28.06
N CYS A 9 -21.22 1.09 27.07
CA CYS A 9 -20.75 0.98 25.69
C CYS A 9 -19.29 1.44 25.56
N GLN A 10 -18.92 2.52 26.26
CA GLN A 10 -17.54 3.01 26.32
C GLN A 10 -16.61 2.00 27.00
N GLU A 11 -17.02 1.44 28.14
CA GLU A 11 -16.24 0.41 28.84
C GLU A 11 -16.05 -0.84 27.99
N MET A 12 -17.11 -1.32 27.30
CA MET A 12 -17.02 -2.47 26.40
C MET A 12 -16.09 -2.21 25.22
N TYR A 13 -16.19 -1.05 24.58
CA TYR A 13 -15.32 -0.69 23.45
C TYR A 13 -13.85 -0.58 23.88
N ASN A 14 -13.58 -0.01 25.06
CA ASN A 14 -12.23 0.06 25.60
C ASN A 14 -11.70 -1.31 26.05
N GLY A 15 -12.54 -2.13 26.68
CA GLY A 15 -12.20 -3.50 27.06
C GLY A 15 -11.89 -4.38 25.85
N PHE A 16 -12.65 -4.21 24.75
CA PHE A 16 -12.38 -4.85 23.46
C PHE A 16 -10.97 -4.49 22.96
N LYS A 17 -10.66 -3.20 22.84
CA LYS A 17 -9.31 -2.72 22.43
C LYS A 17 -8.19 -3.32 23.28
N MET A 18 -8.32 -3.25 24.61
CA MET A 18 -7.30 -3.75 25.53
C MET A 18 -7.09 -5.26 25.38
N THR A 19 -8.17 -6.02 25.23
CA THR A 19 -8.10 -7.48 25.06
C THR A 19 -7.44 -7.86 23.74
N LEU A 20 -7.72 -7.12 22.67
CA LEU A 20 -7.09 -7.36 21.37
C LEU A 20 -5.60 -7.03 21.38
N ALA A 21 -5.22 -5.88 21.95
CA ALA A 21 -3.83 -5.50 22.10
C ALA A 21 -3.04 -6.55 22.91
N GLU A 22 -3.62 -7.06 23.99
CA GLU A 22 -3.02 -8.11 24.81
C GLU A 22 -2.90 -9.45 24.06
N CYS A 23 -3.92 -9.82 23.28
CA CYS A 23 -3.90 -11.00 22.42
C CYS A 23 -2.75 -10.92 21.40
N VAL A 24 -2.61 -9.78 20.72
CA VAL A 24 -1.53 -9.56 19.74
C VAL A 24 -0.16 -9.63 20.43
N ARG A 25 -0.01 -8.97 21.57
CA ARG A 25 1.24 -8.96 22.33
C ARG A 25 1.68 -10.35 22.79
N THR A 26 0.75 -11.19 23.22
CA THR A 26 1.04 -12.51 23.80
C THR A 26 1.10 -13.62 22.76
N MET A 27 0.27 -13.55 21.72
CA MET A 27 0.09 -14.63 20.75
C MET A 27 0.74 -14.35 19.40
N VAL A 28 0.81 -13.10 18.96
CA VAL A 28 1.31 -12.76 17.60
C VAL A 28 2.79 -12.41 17.64
N LEU A 29 3.18 -11.41 18.45
CA LEU A 29 4.55 -10.88 18.44
C LEU A 29 5.62 -11.96 18.67
N PRO A 30 5.48 -12.90 19.62
CA PRO A 30 6.50 -13.93 19.84
C PRO A 30 6.71 -14.86 18.63
N HIS A 31 5.68 -15.07 17.81
CA HIS A 31 5.78 -15.91 16.61
C HIS A 31 6.45 -15.20 15.43
N LEU A 32 6.50 -13.87 15.46
CA LEU A 32 7.18 -13.04 14.46
C LEU A 32 8.64 -12.76 14.83
N MET A 33 9.00 -12.88 16.11
CA MET A 33 10.37 -12.69 16.58
C MET A 33 11.36 -13.59 15.84
N HIS A 34 12.51 -13.00 15.49
CA HIS A 34 13.63 -13.68 14.82
C HIS A 34 13.31 -14.23 13.40
N LYS A 35 12.17 -13.88 12.81
CA LYS A 35 11.84 -14.23 11.42
C LYS A 35 12.17 -13.07 10.48
N GLN A 36 12.54 -13.40 9.24
CA GLN A 36 12.86 -12.41 8.20
C GLN A 36 12.29 -12.82 6.83
N ASN A 37 12.09 -11.83 5.96
CA ASN A 37 11.66 -12.00 4.56
C ASN A 37 10.47 -12.97 4.43
N ASP A 38 10.54 -13.95 3.53
CA ASP A 38 9.47 -14.91 3.29
C ASP A 38 9.00 -15.67 4.53
N SER A 39 9.91 -15.97 5.47
CA SER A 39 9.55 -16.67 6.71
C SER A 39 8.73 -15.77 7.64
N PHE A 40 9.04 -14.46 7.64
CA PHE A 40 8.27 -13.46 8.36
C PHE A 40 6.89 -13.30 7.70
N PHE A 41 6.83 -13.12 6.38
CA PHE A 41 5.58 -12.94 5.66
C PHE A 41 4.62 -14.12 5.85
N ARG A 42 5.09 -15.36 5.68
CA ARG A 42 4.24 -16.56 5.88
C ARG A 42 3.62 -16.62 7.26
N GLU A 43 4.37 -16.20 8.29
CA GLU A 43 3.90 -16.23 9.66
C GLU A 43 3.00 -15.04 9.98
N LEU A 44 3.29 -13.87 9.40
CA LEU A 44 2.38 -12.72 9.43
C LEU A 44 1.02 -13.09 8.83
N VAL A 45 0.99 -13.68 7.65
CA VAL A 45 -0.23 -14.15 6.98
C VAL A 45 -1.00 -15.14 7.87
N LYS A 46 -0.30 -16.14 8.42
CA LYS A 46 -0.92 -17.14 9.30
C LYS A 46 -1.51 -16.50 10.55
N MET A 47 -0.77 -15.61 11.21
CA MET A 47 -1.24 -14.93 12.41
C MET A 47 -2.41 -13.99 12.10
N TRP A 48 -2.33 -13.24 11.00
CA TRP A 48 -3.40 -12.35 10.55
C TRP A 48 -4.68 -13.12 10.22
N SER A 49 -4.58 -14.22 9.45
CA SER A 49 -5.72 -15.07 9.11
C SER A 49 -6.41 -15.65 10.35
N ASN A 50 -5.63 -16.19 11.30
CA ASN A 50 -6.16 -16.68 12.57
C ASN A 50 -6.84 -15.57 13.38
N TYR A 51 -6.22 -14.39 13.40
CA TYR A 51 -6.76 -13.22 14.07
C TYR A 51 -8.08 -12.76 13.44
N CYS A 52 -8.18 -12.69 12.11
CA CYS A 52 -9.43 -12.36 11.41
C CYS A 52 -10.57 -13.33 11.75
N ILE A 53 -10.29 -14.64 11.87
CA ILE A 53 -11.28 -15.63 12.30
C ILE A 53 -11.79 -15.32 13.71
N MET A 54 -10.87 -15.06 14.65
CA MET A 54 -11.22 -14.66 16.02
C MET A 54 -12.06 -13.38 16.03
N ILE A 55 -11.63 -12.35 15.30
CA ILE A 55 -12.33 -11.05 15.22
C ILE A 55 -13.74 -11.24 14.68
N ARG A 56 -13.93 -12.01 13.61
CA ARG A 56 -15.28 -12.28 13.07
C ARG A 56 -16.21 -12.93 14.09
N CYS A 57 -15.69 -13.78 14.96
CA CYS A 57 -16.47 -14.35 16.06
C CYS A 57 -16.80 -13.30 17.13
N VAL A 58 -15.82 -12.50 17.54
CA VAL A 58 -15.97 -11.52 18.62
C VAL A 58 -16.86 -10.34 18.20
N THR A 59 -16.66 -9.77 17.01
CA THR A 59 -17.47 -8.64 16.51
C THR A 59 -18.93 -9.02 16.31
N GLY A 60 -19.23 -10.30 16.05
CA GLY A 60 -20.60 -10.81 16.02
C GLY A 60 -21.37 -10.59 17.33
N PHE A 61 -20.71 -10.72 18.49
CA PHE A 61 -21.32 -10.45 19.80
C PHE A 61 -21.46 -8.95 20.09
N PHE A 62 -20.54 -8.14 19.55
CA PHE A 62 -20.47 -6.71 19.81
C PHE A 62 -21.03 -5.84 18.67
N SER A 63 -21.78 -6.42 17.72
CA SER A 63 -22.27 -5.69 16.54
C SER A 63 -23.18 -4.51 16.89
N TYR A 64 -23.77 -4.52 18.09
CA TYR A 64 -24.52 -3.37 18.61
C TYR A 64 -23.64 -2.12 18.82
N LEU A 65 -22.37 -2.30 19.21
CA LEU A 65 -21.44 -1.18 19.38
C LEU A 65 -21.20 -0.47 18.05
N ASP A 66 -20.98 -1.21 16.96
CA ASP A 66 -20.80 -0.61 15.62
C ASP A 66 -22.03 0.20 15.20
N ARG A 67 -23.23 -0.37 15.36
CA ARG A 67 -24.50 0.24 14.89
C ARG A 67 -24.99 1.43 15.72
N CYS A 68 -24.50 1.60 16.93
CA CYS A 68 -25.08 2.59 17.86
C CYS A 68 -24.00 3.47 18.49
N TYR A 69 -22.96 2.87 19.06
CA TYR A 69 -21.94 3.63 19.78
C TYR A 69 -20.91 4.23 18.81
N VAL A 70 -20.33 3.42 17.93
CA VAL A 70 -19.33 3.86 16.96
C VAL A 70 -19.92 4.92 16.04
N GLU A 71 -21.11 4.69 15.48
CA GLU A 71 -21.79 5.64 14.60
C GLU A 71 -22.11 6.97 15.30
N GLN A 72 -22.61 6.92 16.54
CA GLN A 72 -22.95 8.13 17.31
C GLN A 72 -21.72 9.00 17.63
N TYR A 73 -20.58 8.38 17.94
CA TYR A 73 -19.37 9.09 18.34
C TYR A 73 -18.32 9.23 17.22
N LYS A 74 -18.64 8.77 16.01
CA LYS A 74 -17.71 8.75 14.85
C LYS A 74 -16.37 8.09 15.20
N LEU A 75 -16.41 7.01 15.95
CA LEU A 75 -15.23 6.23 16.29
C LEU A 75 -14.85 5.31 15.11
N PRO A 76 -13.62 4.76 15.08
CA PRO A 76 -13.29 3.69 14.16
C PRO A 76 -14.21 2.47 14.37
N SER A 77 -14.53 1.76 13.29
CA SER A 77 -15.31 0.52 13.41
C SER A 77 -14.60 -0.51 14.28
N LEU A 78 -15.32 -1.49 14.81
CA LEU A 78 -14.68 -2.61 15.53
C LEU A 78 -13.68 -3.36 14.64
N SER A 79 -13.93 -3.42 13.32
CA SER A 79 -13.01 -4.02 12.34
C SER A 79 -11.72 -3.21 12.21
N ASP A 80 -11.83 -1.89 12.00
CA ASP A 80 -10.65 -1.00 11.85
C ASP A 80 -9.85 -0.93 13.15
N THR A 81 -10.56 -0.93 14.28
CA THR A 81 -9.98 -0.99 15.62
C THR A 81 -9.21 -2.29 15.82
N ALA A 82 -9.76 -3.41 15.35
CA ALA A 82 -9.10 -4.70 15.43
C ALA A 82 -7.86 -4.78 14.53
N ALA A 83 -7.95 -4.23 13.31
CA ALA A 83 -6.82 -4.12 12.39
C ALA A 83 -5.70 -3.24 12.98
N THR A 84 -6.05 -2.07 13.52
CA THR A 84 -5.12 -1.18 14.23
C THR A 84 -4.48 -1.86 15.44
N SER A 85 -5.26 -2.63 16.21
CA SER A 85 -4.73 -3.38 17.37
C SER A 85 -3.74 -4.48 16.96
N PHE A 86 -3.87 -5.02 15.74
CA PHE A 86 -2.94 -6.01 15.19
C PHE A 86 -1.70 -5.36 14.57
N PHE A 87 -1.89 -4.48 13.58
CA PHE A 87 -0.78 -3.93 12.81
C PHE A 87 -0.01 -2.84 13.55
N GLY A 88 -0.63 -2.10 14.48
CA GLY A 88 0.06 -1.08 15.27
C GLY A 88 1.29 -1.65 16.01
N PRO A 89 1.13 -2.68 16.87
CA PRO A 89 2.26 -3.36 17.50
C PRO A 89 3.21 -4.02 16.50
N VAL A 90 2.70 -4.68 15.44
CA VAL A 90 3.56 -5.33 14.44
C VAL A 90 4.51 -4.33 13.77
N PHE A 91 3.99 -3.18 13.32
CA PHE A 91 4.81 -2.13 12.72
C PHE A 91 5.61 -1.32 13.75
N SER A 92 5.26 -1.38 15.04
CA SER A 92 6.06 -0.77 16.10
C SER A 92 7.29 -1.60 16.46
N TYR A 93 7.21 -2.93 16.39
CA TYR A 93 8.31 -3.83 16.77
C TYR A 93 9.09 -4.39 15.59
N PHE A 94 8.44 -4.57 14.43
CA PHE A 94 8.99 -5.25 13.25
C PHE A 94 8.75 -4.41 11.99
N ASN A 95 8.95 -3.08 12.09
CA ASN A 95 8.66 -2.14 11.00
C ASN A 95 9.40 -2.53 9.73
N ASP A 96 10.72 -2.70 9.85
CA ASP A 96 11.60 -2.94 8.71
C ASP A 96 11.35 -4.34 8.14
N GLU A 97 11.24 -5.37 8.98
CA GLU A 97 10.97 -6.73 8.53
C GLU A 97 9.62 -6.84 7.80
N ALA A 98 8.57 -6.19 8.31
CA ALA A 98 7.27 -6.17 7.68
C ALA A 98 7.32 -5.45 6.32
N ARG A 99 7.93 -4.26 6.27
CA ARG A 99 8.07 -3.49 5.03
C ARG A 99 8.89 -4.26 4.00
N THR A 100 10.07 -4.74 4.37
CA THR A 100 10.94 -5.49 3.47
C THR A 100 10.24 -6.73 2.92
N ALA A 101 9.57 -7.51 3.76
CA ALA A 101 8.89 -8.72 3.31
C ALA A 101 7.72 -8.42 2.35
N LEU A 102 6.89 -7.41 2.66
CA LEU A 102 5.75 -7.03 1.80
C LEU A 102 6.21 -6.42 0.47
N LEU A 103 7.17 -5.50 0.52
CA LEU A 103 7.68 -4.82 -0.69
C LEU A 103 8.45 -5.76 -1.61
N THR A 104 9.17 -6.74 -1.05
CA THR A 104 9.86 -7.77 -1.86
C THR A 104 8.85 -8.57 -2.69
N LEU A 105 7.68 -8.91 -2.15
CA LEU A 105 6.65 -9.63 -2.90
C LEU A 105 6.04 -8.76 -4.03
N ILE A 106 5.84 -7.47 -3.76
CA ILE A 106 5.37 -6.51 -4.76
C ILE A 106 6.41 -6.37 -5.88
N GLN A 107 7.69 -6.29 -5.53
CA GLN A 107 8.78 -6.25 -6.51
C GLN A 107 8.84 -7.53 -7.35
N GLN A 108 8.69 -8.70 -6.73
CA GLN A 108 8.62 -9.98 -7.46
C GLN A 108 7.43 -10.01 -8.44
N GLU A 109 6.29 -9.45 -8.06
CA GLU A 109 5.13 -9.30 -8.95
C GLU A 109 5.42 -8.34 -10.12
N ARG A 110 6.13 -7.22 -9.87
CA ARG A 110 6.60 -6.32 -10.94
C ARG A 110 7.49 -7.03 -11.95
N ASP A 111 8.30 -7.98 -11.48
CA ASP A 111 9.18 -8.80 -12.31
C ASP A 111 8.46 -9.96 -13.02
N GLY A 112 7.13 -10.07 -12.86
CA GLY A 112 6.29 -11.04 -13.56
C GLY A 112 5.97 -12.31 -12.76
N SER A 113 6.26 -12.34 -11.46
CA SER A 113 5.84 -13.44 -10.59
C SER A 113 4.32 -13.44 -10.39
N MET A 114 3.74 -14.62 -10.15
CA MET A 114 2.31 -14.75 -9.88
C MET A 114 1.94 -14.09 -8.55
N MET A 115 0.79 -13.41 -8.56
CA MET A 115 0.25 -12.71 -7.40
C MET A 115 -0.15 -13.68 -6.28
N ASP A 116 0.32 -13.44 -5.06
CA ASP A 116 -0.11 -14.15 -3.87
C ASP A 116 -1.34 -13.47 -3.27
N SER A 117 -2.49 -14.15 -3.27
CA SER A 117 -3.74 -13.61 -2.72
C SER A 117 -3.62 -13.25 -1.24
N SER A 118 -2.72 -13.89 -0.50
CA SER A 118 -2.49 -13.59 0.92
C SER A 118 -1.85 -12.22 1.14
N LEU A 119 -1.07 -11.72 0.17
CA LEU A 119 -0.50 -10.36 0.23
C LEU A 119 -1.63 -9.33 0.24
N ARG A 120 -2.63 -9.51 -0.63
CA ARG A 120 -3.80 -8.65 -0.70
C ARG A 120 -4.54 -8.61 0.64
N ASP A 121 -4.74 -9.75 1.28
CA ASP A 121 -5.48 -9.84 2.55
C ASP A 121 -4.74 -9.13 3.70
N VAL A 122 -3.41 -9.22 3.73
CA VAL A 122 -2.58 -8.47 4.70
C VAL A 122 -2.60 -6.98 4.40
N MET A 123 -2.45 -6.59 3.13
CA MET A 123 -2.49 -5.20 2.69
C MET A 123 -3.84 -4.53 2.99
N HIS A 124 -4.95 -5.23 2.76
CA HIS A 124 -6.29 -4.75 3.16
C HIS A 124 -6.37 -4.48 4.66
N GLY A 125 -5.85 -5.42 5.48
CA GLY A 125 -5.77 -5.22 6.93
C GLY A 125 -4.95 -4.00 7.33
N ILE A 126 -3.83 -3.75 6.65
CA ILE A 126 -3.01 -2.55 6.85
C ILE A 126 -3.79 -1.29 6.46
N CYS A 127 -4.54 -1.30 5.36
CA CYS A 127 -5.38 -0.19 4.92
C CYS A 127 -6.49 0.17 5.90
N CYS A 128 -7.05 -0.82 6.61
CA CYS A 128 -8.02 -0.62 7.69
C CYS A 128 -7.38 -0.18 9.02
N SER A 129 -6.08 0.09 9.05
CA SER A 129 -5.35 0.42 10.27
C SER A 129 -4.66 1.78 10.21
N GLU A 130 -4.26 2.31 11.37
CA GLU A 130 -3.54 3.58 11.47
C GLU A 130 -2.14 3.56 10.81
N VAL A 131 -1.61 2.38 10.48
CA VAL A 131 -0.28 2.25 9.84
C VAL A 131 -0.34 2.34 8.31
N LYS A 132 -1.52 2.55 7.72
CA LYS A 132 -1.70 2.71 6.27
C LYS A 132 -0.73 3.73 5.68
N SER A 133 -0.58 4.89 6.31
CA SER A 133 0.31 5.97 5.84
C SER A 133 1.79 5.57 5.84
N ILE A 134 2.21 4.80 6.85
CA ILE A 134 3.58 4.28 6.96
C ILE A 134 3.87 3.32 5.80
N MET A 135 2.95 2.38 5.54
CA MET A 135 3.10 1.43 4.44
C MET A 135 3.00 2.12 3.08
N GLN A 136 2.11 3.10 2.91
CA GLN A 136 1.97 3.87 1.68
C GLN A 136 3.26 4.62 1.35
N ASN A 137 3.85 5.33 2.30
CA ASN A 137 5.13 6.04 2.07
C ASN A 137 6.23 5.05 1.69
N ALA A 138 6.33 3.93 2.42
CA ALA A 138 7.31 2.89 2.13
C ALA A 138 7.15 2.29 0.72
N PHE A 139 5.91 2.09 0.28
CA PHE A 139 5.61 1.62 -1.07
C PHE A 139 6.09 2.62 -2.12
N LEU A 140 5.79 3.91 -1.94
CA LEU A 140 6.17 4.95 -2.91
C LEU A 140 7.69 5.13 -2.99
N ASP A 141 8.38 5.11 -1.85
CA ASP A 141 9.84 5.20 -1.79
C ASP A 141 10.51 4.02 -2.51
N GLU A 142 10.03 2.79 -2.28
CA GLU A 142 10.55 1.60 -2.94
C GLU A 142 10.22 1.60 -4.44
N THR A 143 9.03 2.05 -4.82
CA THR A 143 8.63 2.22 -6.22
C THR A 143 9.56 3.20 -6.96
N TYR A 144 9.88 4.34 -6.34
CA TYR A 144 10.84 5.30 -6.88
C TYR A 144 12.20 4.64 -7.08
N GLY A 145 12.74 3.96 -6.05
CA GLY A 145 14.01 3.26 -6.14
C GLY A 145 14.05 2.19 -7.23
N TYR A 146 12.98 1.40 -7.36
CA TYR A 146 12.82 0.38 -8.38
C TYR A 146 12.89 0.99 -9.79
N TYR A 147 12.13 2.05 -10.05
CA TYR A 147 12.10 2.68 -11.36
C TYR A 147 13.36 3.49 -11.68
N SER A 148 14.05 4.06 -10.68
CA SER A 148 15.39 4.65 -10.87
C SER A 148 16.43 3.63 -11.32
N MET A 149 16.34 2.39 -10.83
CA MET A 149 17.23 1.31 -11.27
C MET A 149 16.84 0.83 -12.68
N ARG A 150 15.54 0.62 -12.93
CA ARG A 150 15.01 0.18 -14.23
C ARG A 150 15.27 1.19 -15.34
N SER A 151 15.15 2.48 -15.08
CA SER A 151 15.41 3.55 -16.05
C SER A 151 16.82 3.46 -16.63
N SER A 152 17.82 3.23 -15.76
CA SER A 152 19.23 3.12 -16.12
C SER A 152 19.53 1.89 -16.98
N GLU A 153 18.77 0.82 -16.82
CA GLU A 153 18.81 -0.38 -17.67
C GLU A 153 18.12 -0.09 -19.01
N TRP A 154 16.87 0.37 -18.97
CA TRP A 154 16.00 0.53 -20.14
C TRP A 154 16.54 1.52 -21.16
N ILE A 155 17.15 2.62 -20.71
CA ILE A 155 17.68 3.65 -21.61
C ILE A 155 18.81 3.16 -22.53
N ARG A 156 19.47 2.06 -22.16
CA ARG A 156 20.53 1.43 -22.97
C ARG A 156 19.96 0.45 -24.00
N HIS A 157 18.75 -0.04 -23.77
CA HIS A 157 18.16 -1.16 -24.52
C HIS A 157 16.99 -0.75 -25.42
N TYR A 158 16.29 0.33 -25.10
CA TYR A 158 15.10 0.76 -25.83
C TYR A 158 15.32 2.03 -26.65
N SER A 159 14.59 2.14 -27.77
CA SER A 159 14.46 3.40 -28.51
C SER A 159 13.59 4.38 -27.72
N LEU A 160 13.62 5.69 -28.04
CA LEU A 160 12.78 6.68 -27.35
C LEU A 160 11.29 6.33 -27.39
N PRO A 161 10.68 6.00 -28.55
CA PRO A 161 9.27 5.57 -28.59
C PRO A 161 8.97 4.37 -27.68
N ASP A 162 9.84 3.34 -27.71
CA ASP A 162 9.65 2.14 -26.90
C ASP A 162 9.83 2.43 -25.40
N TYR A 163 10.77 3.31 -25.05
CA TYR A 163 10.98 3.76 -23.68
C TYR A 163 9.76 4.50 -23.13
N LEU A 164 9.21 5.43 -23.92
CA LEU A 164 8.01 6.17 -23.52
C LEU A 164 6.78 5.26 -23.38
N ALA A 165 6.61 4.29 -24.29
CA ALA A 165 5.58 3.27 -24.16
C ALA A 165 5.74 2.44 -22.87
N LYS A 166 6.99 2.12 -22.49
CA LYS A 166 7.29 1.45 -21.22
C LYS A 166 6.98 2.31 -20.00
N VAL A 167 7.17 3.63 -20.07
CA VAL A 167 6.75 4.54 -18.99
C VAL A 167 5.23 4.53 -18.85
N GLU A 168 4.49 4.67 -19.95
CA GLU A 168 3.02 4.66 -19.94
C GLU A 168 2.47 3.34 -19.36
N GLU A 169 2.99 2.20 -19.84
CA GLU A 169 2.65 0.87 -19.31
C GLU A 169 2.94 0.77 -17.80
N SER A 170 4.10 1.27 -17.36
CA SER A 170 4.48 1.26 -15.94
C SER A 170 3.57 2.11 -15.07
N MET A 171 3.19 3.30 -15.55
CA MET A 171 2.24 4.19 -14.88
C MET A 171 0.87 3.53 -14.70
N GLU A 172 0.36 2.88 -15.75
CA GLU A 172 -0.92 2.16 -15.67
C GLU A 172 -0.86 0.99 -14.67
N MET A 173 0.23 0.22 -14.71
CA MET A 173 0.38 -0.95 -13.84
C MET A 173 0.53 -0.54 -12.37
N GLU A 174 1.31 0.49 -12.05
CA GLU A 174 1.41 1.00 -10.67
C GLU A 174 0.12 1.65 -10.20
N THR A 175 -0.61 2.35 -11.07
CA THR A 175 -1.95 2.88 -10.73
C THR A 175 -2.89 1.75 -10.31
N LYS A 176 -2.87 0.62 -11.04
CA LYS A 176 -3.63 -0.57 -10.68
C LYS A 176 -3.17 -1.18 -9.34
N ARG A 177 -1.86 -1.20 -9.06
CA ARG A 177 -1.30 -1.70 -7.78
C ARG A 177 -1.67 -0.82 -6.60
N LEU A 178 -1.61 0.50 -6.73
CA LEU A 178 -2.03 1.43 -5.68
C LEU A 178 -3.51 1.26 -5.32
N ALA A 179 -4.37 1.10 -6.33
CA ALA A 179 -5.79 0.82 -6.12
C ALA A 179 -6.00 -0.56 -5.47
N TYR A 180 -5.26 -1.58 -5.92
CA TYR A 180 -5.45 -2.96 -5.48
C TYR A 180 -4.93 -3.24 -4.07
N TYR A 181 -3.74 -2.71 -3.71
CA TYR A 181 -3.08 -2.99 -2.44
C TYR A 181 -3.28 -1.90 -1.39
N LEU A 182 -3.27 -0.62 -1.79
CA LEU A 182 -3.33 0.50 -0.85
C LEU A 182 -4.72 1.15 -0.78
N GLU A 183 -5.68 0.66 -1.59
CA GLU A 183 -7.05 1.17 -1.69
C GLU A 183 -7.05 2.69 -1.92
N ILE A 184 -6.12 3.15 -2.76
CA ILE A 184 -6.04 4.56 -3.16
C ILE A 184 -7.04 4.76 -4.29
N SER A 185 -7.79 5.86 -4.22
CA SER A 185 -8.75 6.20 -5.27
C SER A 185 -8.02 6.42 -6.60
N SER A 186 -8.72 6.25 -7.72
CA SER A 186 -8.15 6.53 -9.04
C SER A 186 -7.66 7.97 -9.18
N GLY A 187 -8.39 8.93 -8.57
CA GLY A 187 -8.02 10.35 -8.56
C GLY A 187 -6.72 10.64 -7.80
N ASP A 188 -6.49 9.94 -6.68
CA ASP A 188 -5.31 10.17 -5.83
C ASP A 188 -4.09 9.31 -6.25
N SER A 189 -4.33 8.21 -6.98
CA SER A 189 -3.25 7.30 -7.41
C SER A 189 -2.32 7.92 -8.45
N TYR A 190 -2.88 8.76 -9.33
CA TYR A 190 -2.13 9.38 -10.43
C TYR A 190 -1.00 10.31 -9.98
N PRO A 191 -1.22 11.33 -9.12
CA PRO A 191 -0.14 12.22 -8.67
C PRO A 191 0.96 11.45 -7.94
N LEU A 192 0.60 10.39 -7.21
CA LEU A 192 1.57 9.51 -6.56
C LEU A 192 2.41 8.71 -7.56
N CYS A 193 1.78 8.16 -8.61
CA CYS A 193 2.50 7.48 -9.70
C CYS A 193 3.39 8.46 -10.48
N LEU A 194 2.95 9.70 -10.69
CA LEU A 194 3.77 10.72 -11.36
C LEU A 194 5.07 10.96 -10.59
N GLN A 195 4.97 11.05 -9.26
CA GLN A 195 6.12 11.23 -8.39
C GLN A 195 6.98 9.96 -8.30
N ALA A 196 6.39 8.77 -8.14
CA ALA A 196 7.12 7.55 -7.85
C ALA A 196 7.60 6.77 -9.09
N VAL A 197 7.00 7.00 -10.26
CA VAL A 197 7.28 6.24 -11.50
C VAL A 197 7.78 7.16 -12.59
N ASN A 198 7.02 8.20 -12.93
CA ASN A 198 7.36 9.09 -14.04
C ASN A 198 8.64 9.90 -13.74
N ALA A 199 8.72 10.54 -12.58
CA ALA A 199 9.88 11.34 -12.19
C ALA A 199 11.22 10.58 -12.32
N PRO A 200 11.44 9.40 -11.70
CA PRO A 200 12.72 8.71 -11.81
C PRO A 200 13.03 8.22 -13.24
N LEU A 201 12.01 7.80 -14.00
CA LEU A 201 12.18 7.39 -15.41
C LEU A 201 12.57 8.58 -16.29
N MET A 202 11.95 9.73 -16.10
CA MET A 202 12.20 10.91 -16.92
C MET A 202 13.49 11.64 -16.54
N GLU A 203 13.76 11.81 -15.25
CA GLU A 203 15.00 12.42 -14.75
C GLU A 203 16.24 11.70 -15.29
N THR A 204 16.22 10.36 -15.25
CA THR A 204 17.31 9.55 -15.79
C THR A 204 17.48 9.77 -17.29
N TYR A 205 16.37 9.89 -18.03
CA TYR A 205 16.40 10.11 -19.47
C TYR A 205 16.96 11.49 -19.84
N VAL A 206 16.52 12.55 -19.15
CA VAL A 206 17.04 13.90 -19.34
C VAL A 206 18.54 13.95 -19.06
N ASN A 207 19.00 13.35 -17.96
CA ASN A 207 20.43 13.28 -17.63
C ASN A 207 21.24 12.57 -18.72
N TYR A 208 20.75 11.45 -19.25
CA TYR A 208 21.41 10.73 -20.34
C TYR A 208 21.50 11.54 -21.65
N VAL A 209 20.44 12.26 -22.03
CA VAL A 209 20.42 13.08 -23.25
C VAL A 209 21.38 14.26 -23.13
N THR A 210 21.40 14.91 -21.98
CA THR A 210 22.30 16.04 -21.69
C THR A 210 23.77 15.62 -21.70
N GLU A 211 24.10 14.48 -21.10
CA GLU A 211 25.47 13.93 -21.10
C GLU A 211 25.95 13.56 -22.51
N LYS A 212 25.07 13.02 -23.36
CA LYS A 212 25.43 12.59 -24.72
C LYS A 212 25.45 13.72 -25.78
N GLN A 213 25.14 14.96 -25.41
CA GLN A 213 25.02 16.11 -26.33
C GLN A 213 24.14 15.82 -27.57
N ILE A 214 23.13 14.95 -27.42
CA ILE A 214 22.15 14.71 -28.48
C ILE A 214 21.29 15.98 -28.56
N GLY A 215 21.22 16.63 -29.74
CA GLY A 215 20.58 17.93 -29.96
C GLY A 215 19.26 18.11 -29.19
N GLY A 216 19.36 18.73 -28.01
CA GLY A 216 18.38 18.56 -26.93
C GLY A 216 17.05 19.28 -27.13
N GLN A 217 16.91 20.09 -28.19
CA GLN A 217 15.74 20.95 -28.38
C GLN A 217 14.51 20.18 -28.89
N LEU A 218 14.69 19.27 -29.86
CA LEU A 218 13.60 18.44 -30.38
C LEU A 218 13.14 17.38 -29.35
N MET A 219 14.07 16.89 -28.52
CA MET A 219 13.78 15.92 -27.46
C MET A 219 13.08 16.54 -26.25
N LEU A 220 13.39 17.79 -25.88
CA LEU A 220 12.66 18.51 -24.82
C LEU A 220 11.23 18.89 -25.26
N GLU A 221 11.02 19.21 -26.53
CA GLU A 221 9.68 19.43 -27.08
C GLU A 221 8.88 18.13 -27.06
N THR A 222 9.48 17.01 -27.48
CA THR A 222 8.84 15.68 -27.39
C THR A 222 8.52 15.31 -25.93
N TYR A 223 9.41 15.64 -24.99
CA TYR A 223 9.18 15.50 -23.54
C TYR A 223 7.94 16.26 -23.07
N LYS A 224 7.82 17.55 -23.42
CA LYS A 224 6.65 18.36 -23.03
C LYS A 224 5.37 17.87 -23.68
N THR A 225 5.43 17.48 -24.96
CA THR A 225 4.25 16.96 -25.66
C THR A 225 3.79 15.63 -25.08
N VAL A 226 4.70 14.74 -24.68
CA VAL A 226 4.34 13.45 -24.07
C VAL A 226 3.85 13.63 -22.64
N GLU A 227 4.46 14.51 -21.86
CA GLU A 227 3.95 14.90 -20.54
C GLU A 227 2.53 15.49 -20.66
N GLU A 228 2.29 16.41 -21.60
CA GLU A 228 0.97 16.99 -21.89
C GLU A 228 -0.03 15.97 -22.45
N GLU A 229 0.40 15.02 -23.28
CA GLU A 229 -0.45 13.99 -23.88
C GLU A 229 -0.84 12.91 -22.85
N LEU A 230 0.09 12.52 -21.97
CA LEU A 230 -0.20 11.66 -20.83
C LEU A 230 -1.18 12.35 -19.87
N LEU A 231 -0.93 13.63 -19.54
CA LEU A 231 -1.87 14.44 -18.75
C LEU A 231 -3.24 14.57 -19.45
N GLY A 232 -3.26 14.70 -20.77
CA GLY A 232 -4.47 14.84 -21.59
C GLY A 232 -5.32 13.57 -21.68
N ARG A 233 -4.72 12.41 -21.97
CA ARG A 233 -5.40 11.10 -22.05
C ARG A 233 -5.99 10.66 -20.70
N CYS A 234 -5.44 11.15 -19.60
CA CYS A 234 -5.95 10.87 -18.26
C CYS A 234 -7.23 11.66 -17.94
N SER A 235 -7.41 12.87 -18.48
CA SER A 235 -8.66 13.62 -18.32
C SER A 235 -9.88 12.92 -18.95
N SER A 236 -9.65 12.05 -19.94
CA SER A 236 -10.70 11.20 -20.53
C SER A 236 -10.94 9.88 -19.78
N LEU A 237 -10.04 9.45 -18.89
CA LEU A 237 -10.22 8.27 -18.03
C LEU A 237 -10.94 8.60 -16.71
N THR A 238 -11.03 9.87 -16.33
CA THR A 238 -11.78 10.34 -15.14
C THR A 238 -13.30 10.48 -15.36
N LEU A 239 -13.80 10.15 -16.56
CA LEU A 239 -15.22 10.13 -16.92
C LEU A 239 -15.64 8.71 -17.33
N GLY A 240 -15.74 7.81 -16.34
CA GLY A 240 -16.24 6.44 -16.50
C GLY A 240 -16.73 5.89 -15.18
#